data_AF-A0A4S8P722-F1
#
_entry.id   AF-A0A4S8P722-F1
#
_cell.length_a   1.000
_cell.length_b   1.000
_cell.length_c   1.000
_cell.angle_alpha   90.00
_cell.angle_beta   90.00
_cell.angle_gamma   90.00
#
_symmetry.space_group_name_H-M   'P 1'
#
loop_
_entity.id
_entity.type
_entity.pdbx_description
1 polymer ?
#
loop_
_entity_poly.entity_id
_entity_poly.type
_entity_poly.pdbx_seq_one_letter_code
_entity_poly.pdbx_strand_id
1 'polypeptide(L)' 'MWRDHRDLVEADLHEIYGVDTGSGVLDQRSWAWLQRRLAGLLTCECRLQRKLKPPEKTAKTPSMPSRGRRR' A
#
# COMPACT_ATOMS: atom_id res chain seq x y z
N MET A 1 3.74 -11.92 -9.73
CA MET A 1 2.95 -10.67 -9.78
C MET A 1 1.96 -10.53 -8.63
N TRP A 2 1.02 -11.45 -8.35
CA TRP A 2 0.19 -11.36 -7.12
C TRP A 2 0.81 -12.01 -5.88
N ARG A 3 1.68 -13.02 -6.06
CA ARG A 3 2.40 -13.70 -4.98
C ARG A 3 3.30 -12.77 -4.17
N ASP A 4 3.79 -11.70 -4.80
CA ASP A 4 4.83 -10.83 -4.25
C ASP A 4 4.29 -9.81 -3.22
N HIS A 5 2.96 -9.77 -3.00
CA HIS A 5 2.30 -8.78 -2.14
C HIS A 5 1.39 -9.41 -1.08
N ARG A 6 1.44 -10.74 -0.91
CA ARG A 6 0.58 -11.48 0.03
C ARG A 6 0.71 -10.94 1.46
N ASP A 7 1.94 -10.74 1.92
CA ASP A 7 2.21 -10.27 3.28
C ASP A 7 1.64 -8.86 3.54
N LEU A 8 1.65 -7.99 2.51
CA LEU A 8 1.06 -6.64 2.61
C LEU A 8 -0.46 -6.70 2.68
N VAL A 9 -1.07 -7.58 1.86
CA VAL A 9 -2.52 -7.79 1.87
C VAL A 9 -2.98 -8.33 3.22
N GLU A 10 -2.29 -9.34 3.75
CA GLU A 10 -2.61 -9.94 5.05
C GLU A 10 -2.48 -8.91 6.19
N ALA A 11 -1.37 -8.16 6.21
CA ALA A 11 -1.16 -7.11 7.22
C ALA A 11 -2.23 -6.01 7.15
N ASP A 12 -2.55 -5.50 5.95
CA ASP A 12 -3.52 -4.42 5.80
C ASP A 12 -4.97 -4.92 6.04
N LEU A 13 -5.31 -6.17 5.70
CA LEU A 13 -6.59 -6.78 6.08
C LEU A 13 -6.75 -6.90 7.59
N HIS A 14 -5.69 -7.32 8.28
CA HIS A 14 -5.69 -7.41 9.74
C HIS A 14 -5.83 -6.02 10.36
N GLU A 15 -5.00 -5.07 9.97
CA GLU A 15 -4.98 -3.73 10.57
C GLU A 15 -6.26 -2.93 10.31
N ILE A 16 -6.76 -2.92 9.07
CA ILE A 16 -7.89 -2.05 8.69
C ILE A 16 -9.24 -2.70 9.00
N TYR A 17 -9.35 -4.02 8.85
CA TYR A 17 -10.63 -4.73 8.96
C TYR A 17 -10.68 -5.76 10.09
N GLY A 18 -9.60 -5.98 10.84
CA GLY A 18 -9.53 -7.04 11.85
C GLY A 18 -9.61 -8.44 11.25
N VAL A 19 -9.25 -8.60 9.97
CA VAL A 19 -9.38 -9.86 9.24
C VAL A 19 -8.04 -10.58 9.22
N ASP A 20 -7.92 -11.62 10.04
CA ASP A 20 -6.80 -12.55 9.98
C ASP A 20 -7.10 -13.68 8.98
N THR A 21 -6.27 -13.80 7.94
CA THR A 21 -6.42 -14.84 6.91
C THR A 21 -6.16 -16.25 7.41
N GLY A 22 -5.43 -16.42 8.53
CA GLY A 22 -5.20 -17.70 9.19
C GLY A 22 -6.33 -18.16 10.11
N SER A 23 -7.30 -17.30 10.40
CA SER A 23 -8.40 -17.60 11.34
C SER A 23 -9.50 -18.52 10.78
N GLY A 24 -9.46 -18.85 9.49
CA GLY A 24 -10.53 -19.59 8.80
C GLY A 24 -11.74 -18.71 8.41
N VAL A 25 -11.70 -17.40 8.66
CA VAL A 25 -12.77 -16.47 8.25
C VAL A 25 -12.99 -16.45 6.74
N LEU A 26 -11.94 -16.70 5.96
CA LEU A 26 -12.03 -16.72 4.50
C LEU A 26 -12.81 -17.92 3.97
N ASP A 27 -12.80 -19.05 4.70
CA ASP A 27 -13.59 -20.25 4.34
C ASP A 27 -15.09 -20.06 4.64
N GLN A 28 -15.41 -19.18 5.58
CA GLN A 28 -16.78 -18.92 6.03
C GLN A 28 -17.46 -17.79 5.24
N ARG A 29 -16.72 -17.07 4.39
CA ARG A 29 -17.21 -15.90 3.66
C ARG A 29 -17.08 -16.11 2.17
N SER A 30 -17.98 -15.48 1.41
CA SER A 30 -17.94 -15.57 -0.04
C SER A 30 -16.76 -14.81 -0.62
N TRP A 31 -16.29 -15.23 -1.80
CA TRP A 31 -15.27 -14.50 -2.54
C TRP A 31 -15.64 -13.03 -2.78
N ALA A 32 -16.92 -12.73 -3.07
CA ALA A 32 -17.40 -11.36 -3.26
C ALA A 32 -17.28 -10.49 -1.99
N TRP A 33 -17.26 -11.08 -0.79
CA TRP A 33 -17.00 -10.36 0.45
C TRP A 33 -15.54 -9.94 0.56
N LEU A 34 -14.61 -10.84 0.19
CA LEU A 34 -13.17 -10.58 0.20
C LEU A 34 -12.80 -9.57 -0.89
N GLN A 35 -13.33 -9.73 -2.10
CA GLN A 35 -13.06 -8.83 -3.23
C GLN A 35 -13.41 -7.37 -2.90
N ARG A 36 -14.53 -7.12 -2.20
CA ARG A 36 -14.91 -5.76 -1.76
C ARG A 36 -13.92 -5.15 -0.77
N ARG A 37 -13.32 -5.96 0.10
CA ARG A 37 -12.30 -5.51 1.07
C ARG A 37 -10.98 -5.23 0.40
N LEU A 38 -10.56 -6.10 -0.52
CA LEU A 38 -9.38 -5.86 -1.36
C LEU A 38 -9.54 -4.56 -2.17
N ALA A 39 -10.72 -4.32 -2.76
CA ALA A 39 -11.01 -3.06 -3.43
C ALA A 39 -10.92 -1.85 -2.46
N GLY A 40 -11.45 -2.00 -1.25
CA GLY A 40 -11.33 -0.99 -0.20
C GLY A 40 -9.87 -0.66 0.15
N LEU A 41 -9.00 -1.67 0.30
CA LEU A 41 -7.57 -1.46 0.54
C LEU A 41 -6.91 -0.62 -0.56
N LEU A 42 -7.31 -0.79 -1.83
CA LEU A 42 -6.78 0.02 -2.93
C LEU A 42 -7.22 1.50 -2.89
N THR A 43 -8.29 1.80 -2.16
CA THR A 43 -8.79 3.17 -1.94
C THR A 43 -8.29 3.81 -0.66
N CYS A 44 -7.85 2.99 0.31
CA CYS A 44 -7.28 3.46 1.57
C CYS A 44 -5.78 3.74 1.42
N GLU A 45 -5.28 4.69 2.21
CA GLU A 45 -3.84 4.96 2.27
C GLU A 45 -3.13 3.90 3.12
N CYS A 46 -2.85 2.74 2.51
CA CYS A 46 -2.25 1.58 3.16
C CYS A 46 -0.93 1.15 2.50
N ARG A 47 -0.24 0.17 3.08
CA ARG A 47 1.07 -0.31 2.58
C ARG A 47 0.93 -0.87 1.17
N LEU A 48 -0.13 -1.65 0.93
CA LEU A 48 -0.46 -2.20 -0.37
C LEU A 48 -0.70 -1.09 -1.41
N GLN A 49 -1.47 -0.06 -1.06
CA GLN A 49 -1.75 1.06 -1.95
C GLN A 49 -0.47 1.83 -2.32
N ARG A 50 0.38 2.17 -1.35
CA ARG A 50 1.65 2.87 -1.62
C ARG A 50 2.62 2.04 -2.46
N LYS A 51 2.60 0.71 -2.30
CA LYS A 51 3.42 -0.20 -3.09
C LYS A 51 2.97 -0.26 -4.54
N LEU A 52 1.65 -0.29 -4.77
CA LEU A 52 1.05 -0.38 -6.11
C LEU A 52 0.99 0.96 -6.84
N LYS A 53 0.91 2.07 -6.11
CA LYS A 53 0.97 3.44 -6.62
C LYS A 53 2.08 4.20 -5.88
N PRO A 54 3.36 3.96 -6.25
CA PRO A 54 4.45 4.74 -5.70
C PRO A 54 4.16 6.22 -5.95
N PRO A 55 4.26 7.10 -4.95
CA PRO A 55 4.13 8.53 -5.18
C PRO A 55 5.17 8.93 -6.24
N GLU A 56 4.76 9.75 -7.20
CA GLU A 56 5.68 10.29 -8.19
C GLU A 56 6.85 10.90 -7.43
N LYS A 57 8.06 10.40 -7.67
CA LYS A 57 9.26 10.96 -7.07
C LYS A 57 9.28 12.41 -7.51
N THR A 58 8.92 13.35 -6.65
CA THR A 58 9.24 14.75 -6.84
C THR A 58 10.74 14.75 -7.04
N ALA A 59 11.15 14.96 -8.28
CA ALA A 59 12.55 15.15 -8.61
C ALA A 59 13.00 16.26 -7.66
N LYS A 60 13.84 15.91 -6.68
CA LYS A 60 14.57 16.90 -5.92
C LYS A 60 15.34 17.68 -6.98
N THR A 61 14.81 18.83 -7.39
CA THR A 61 15.61 19.82 -8.09
C THR A 61 16.83 20.00 -7.21
N PRO A 62 18.05 19.72 -7.70
CA PRO A 62 19.24 20.00 -6.92
C PRO A 62 19.18 21.51 -6.66
N SER A 63 18.92 21.88 -5.41
CA SER A 63 19.03 23.24 -4.94
C SER A 63 20.48 23.63 -5.27
N MET A 64 20.65 24.42 -6.33
CA MET A 64 21.94 24.92 -6.73
C MET A 64 22.56 25.58 -5.51
N PRO A 65 23.80 25.21 -5.10
CA PRO A 65 24.50 26.04 -4.15
C PRO A 65 24.72 27.38 -4.84
N SER A 66 24.09 28.43 -4.31
CA SER A 66 24.36 29.81 -4.68
C SER A 66 25.87 30.00 -4.61
N ARG A 67 26.50 30.08 -5.79
CA ARG A 67 27.90 30.49 -5.92
C ARG A 67 27.99 31.93 -5.42
N GLY A 68 28.24 32.10 -4.13
CA GLY A 68 28.79 33.33 -3.58
C GLY A 68 30.19 33.51 -4.17
N ARG A 69 30.27 34.17 -5.32
CA ARG A 69 31.52 34.57 -5.95
C ARG A 69 31.70 36.08 -5.76
N ARG A 70 32.77 36.43 -5.02
CA ARG A 70 33.52 37.71 -5.06
C ARG A 70 32.76 38.91 -4.46
N ARG A 71 33.36 39.79 -3.66
CA ARG A 71 34.74 40.29 -3.60
C ARG A 71 34.98 40.88 -2.21
#